data_AF-A0A0R2HFU8-F1
#
_entry.id   AF-A0A0R2HFU8-F1
#
_cell.length_a   1.000
_cell.length_b   1.000
_cell.length_c   1.000
_cell.angle_alpha   90.00
_cell.angle_beta   90.00
_cell.angle_gamma   90.00
#
_symmetry.space_group_name_H-M   'P 1'
#
loop_
_entity.id
_entity.type
_entity.pdbx_description
1 polymer ?
#
loop_
_entity_poly.entity_id
_entity_poly.type
_entity_poly.pdbx_seq_one_letter_code
_entity_poly.pdbx_strand_id
1 'polypeptide(L)' 'MVQQLITKVQKDPKLLDQLTAHPTKTIEQLIGVDLPDEQVDEVIKKVLANVSTDKIGDVLGGLFKK' A
#
# COMPACT_ATOMS: atom_id res chain seq x y z
N MET A 1 7.75 -0.34 -10.09
CA MET A 1 7.08 0.83 -9.49
C MET A 1 6.26 0.46 -8.27
N VAL A 2 5.23 -0.39 -8.39
CA VAL A 2 4.31 -0.74 -7.29
C VAL A 2 5.02 -1.26 -6.03
N GLN A 3 6.07 -2.08 -6.16
CA GLN A 3 6.80 -2.62 -5.01
C GLN A 3 7.45 -1.54 -4.13
N GLN A 4 7.96 -0.46 -4.73
CA GLN A 4 8.56 0.66 -4.00
C GLN A 4 7.51 1.44 -3.20
N LEU A 5 6.31 1.62 -3.78
CA LEU A 5 5.17 2.23 -3.09
C LEU A 5 4.75 1.38 -1.89
N ILE A 6 4.63 0.05 -2.09
CA ILE A 6 4.33 -0.90 -1.01
C ILE A 6 5.34 -0.74 0.13
N THR A 7 6.63 -0.82 -0.16
CA THR A 7 7.67 -0.71 0.88
C THR A 7 7.64 0.64 1.59
N LYS A 8 7.38 1.75 0.87
CA LYS A 8 7.24 3.08 1.51
C LYS A 8 6.03 3.14 2.43
N VAL A 9 4.86 2.69 1.96
CA VAL A 9 3.61 2.69 2.72
C VAL A 9 3.71 1.77 3.95
N GLN A 10 4.41 0.64 3.85
CA GLN A 10 4.64 -0.27 4.98
C GLN A 10 5.57 0.32 6.03
N LYS A 11 6.60 1.05 5.61
CA LYS A 11 7.57 1.67 6.52
C LYS A 11 7.09 2.99 7.11
N ASP A 12 6.16 3.67 6.46
CA ASP A 12 5.61 4.94 6.90
C ASP A 12 4.12 4.81 7.24
N PRO A 13 3.78 4.65 8.53
CA PRO A 13 2.38 4.54 8.95
C PRO A 13 1.56 5.79 8.63
N LYS A 14 2.17 6.98 8.46
CA LYS A 14 1.42 8.16 7.99
C LYS A 14 0.99 8.02 6.54
N LEU A 15 1.84 7.44 5.68
CA LEU A 15 1.46 7.14 4.30
C LEU A 15 0.38 6.08 4.24
N LEU A 16 0.41 5.10 5.15
CA LEU A 16 -0.68 4.13 5.30
C LEU A 16 -1.99 4.84 5.60
N ASP A 17 -2.02 5.69 6.63
CA ASP A 17 -3.23 6.42 7.03
C ASP A 17 -3.75 7.30 5.88
N GLN A 18 -2.85 8.02 5.21
CA GLN A 18 -3.17 8.84 4.04
C GLN A 18 -3.68 7.99 2.87
N LEU A 19 -3.10 6.81 2.63
CA LEU A 19 -3.56 5.90 1.58
C LEU A 19 -4.96 5.34 1.90
N THR A 20 -5.30 5.10 3.17
CA THR A 20 -6.67 4.72 3.56
C THR A 20 -7.66 5.88 3.46
N ALA A 21 -7.26 7.10 3.80
CA ALA A 21 -8.15 8.27 3.77
C ALA A 21 -8.33 8.85 2.35
N HIS A 22 -7.24 8.91 1.59
CA HIS A 22 -7.13 9.54 0.29
C HIS A 22 -6.23 8.71 -0.65
N PRO A 23 -6.67 7.51 -1.07
CA PRO A 23 -5.83 6.57 -1.80
C PRO A 23 -5.30 7.13 -3.11
N THR A 24 -6.17 7.70 -3.95
CA THR A 24 -5.85 8.26 -5.28
C THR A 24 -4.80 9.36 -5.16
N LYS A 25 -5.09 10.37 -4.34
CA LYS A 25 -4.21 11.52 -4.11
C LYS A 25 -2.85 11.11 -3.53
N THR A 26 -2.84 10.15 -2.61
CA THR A 26 -1.60 9.65 -2.01
C THR A 26 -0.71 8.99 -3.06
N ILE A 27 -1.30 8.16 -3.94
CA ILE A 27 -0.58 7.50 -5.02
C ILE A 27 -0.06 8.52 -6.04
N GLU A 28 -0.88 9.44 -6.52
CA GLU A 28 -0.46 10.52 -7.43
C GLU A 28 0.70 11.34 -6.85
N GLN A 29 0.61 11.74 -5.57
CA GLN A 29 1.67 12.48 -4.89
C GLN A 29 2.97 11.66 -4.73
N LEU A 30 2.86 10.35 -4.53
CA LEU A 30 4.02 9.47 -4.38
C LEU A 30 4.75 9.21 -5.70
N ILE A 31 4.02 9.17 -6.81
CA ILE A 31 4.59 8.91 -8.13
C ILE A 31 4.96 10.22 -8.85
N GLY A 32 4.35 11.34 -8.47
CA GLY A 32 4.59 12.66 -9.04
C GLY A 32 4.06 12.81 -10.47
N VAL A 33 3.09 11.99 -10.86
CA VAL A 33 2.47 11.99 -12.18
C VAL A 33 0.96 11.81 -12.05
N ASP A 34 0.22 12.44 -12.96
CA ASP A 34 -1.22 12.26 -13.10
C ASP A 34 -1.46 10.96 -13.89
N LEU A 35 -2.05 9.96 -13.23
CA LEU A 35 -2.36 8.67 -13.81
C LEU A 35 -3.87 8.61 -14.13
N PRO A 36 -4.29 7.86 -15.16
CA PRO A 36 -5.71 7.60 -15.37
C PRO A 36 -6.32 6.89 -14.16
N ASP A 37 -7.53 7.28 -13.77
CA ASP A 37 -8.24 6.74 -12.59
C ASP A 37 -8.21 5.20 -12.52
N GLU A 38 -8.43 4.52 -13.64
CA GLU A 38 -8.42 3.05 -13.71
C GLU A 38 -7.07 2.45 -13.31
N GLN A 39 -5.96 3.09 -13.71
CA GLN A 39 -4.62 2.63 -13.34
C GLN A 39 -4.32 2.93 -11.88
N VAL A 40 -4.75 4.09 -11.38
CA VAL A 40 -4.57 4.48 -9.98
C VAL A 40 -5.29 3.47 -9.08
N ASP A 41 -6.54 3.13 -9.40
CA ASP A 41 -7.34 2.16 -8.64
C ASP A 41 -6.69 0.77 -8.59
N GLU A 42 -6.13 0.28 -9.71
CA GLU A 42 -5.37 -0.96 -9.72
C GLU A 42 -4.15 -0.92 -8.80
N VAL A 43 -3.40 0.19 -8.83
CA VAL A 43 -2.21 0.37 -7.99
C VAL A 43 -2.62 0.41 -6.52
N ILE A 44 -3.66 1.18 -6.16
CA ILE A 44 -4.20 1.25 -4.81
C ILE A 44 -4.55 -0.14 -4.31
N LYS A 45 -5.34 -0.92 -5.08
CA LYS A 45 -5.74 -2.28 -4.72
C LYS A 45 -4.53 -3.17 -4.47
N LYS A 46 -3.55 -3.16 -5.37
CA LYS A 46 -2.33 -3.96 -5.24
C LYS A 46 -1.52 -3.55 -4.00
N VAL A 47 -1.40 -2.25 -3.73
CA VAL A 47 -0.67 -1.73 -2.55
C VAL A 47 -1.38 -2.14 -1.26
N LEU A 48 -2.68 -1.86 -1.12
CA LEU A 48 -3.46 -2.18 0.06
C LEU A 48 -3.55 -3.69 0.32
N ALA A 49 -3.69 -4.50 -0.74
CA ALA A 49 -3.70 -5.94 -0.64
C ALA A 49 -2.36 -6.46 -0.07
N ASN A 50 -1.21 -6.03 -0.63
CA ASN A 50 0.10 -6.45 -0.13
C ASN A 50 0.33 -6.01 1.32
N VAL A 51 0.02 -4.75 1.64
CA VAL A 51 0.15 -4.22 2.99
C VAL A 51 -0.69 -4.99 4.00
N SER A 52 -1.93 -5.34 3.63
CA SER A 52 -2.82 -6.13 4.48
C SER A 52 -2.33 -7.56 4.63
N THR A 53 -1.85 -8.17 3.53
CA THR A 53 -1.25 -9.50 3.53
C THR A 53 0.03 -9.57 4.35
N ASP A 54 0.87 -8.53 4.40
CA ASP A 54 2.05 -8.52 5.27
C ASP A 54 1.67 -8.43 6.75
N LYS A 55 0.67 -7.60 7.11
CA LYS A 55 0.16 -7.55 8.50
C LYS A 55 -0.43 -8.88 8.95
N ILE A 56 -1.17 -9.53 8.05
CA ILE A 56 -1.69 -10.87 8.28
C ILE A 56 -0.52 -11.85 8.32
N GLY A 57 0.41 -11.83 7.36
CA GLY A 57 1.61 -12.67 7.27
C GLY A 57 2.44 -12.70 8.56
N ASP A 58 2.61 -11.55 9.21
CA ASP A 58 3.31 -11.46 10.50
C ASP A 58 2.55 -12.12 11.65
N VAL A 59 1.23 -11.93 11.73
CA VAL A 59 0.37 -12.61 12.73
C VAL A 59 0.33 -14.11 12.45
N LEU A 60 0.15 -14.46 11.17
CA LEU A 60 0.46 -15.68 10.45
C LEU A 60 1.64 -16.48 11.02
N GLY A 61 2.80 -16.02 10.60
CA GLY A 61 4.09 -16.60 10.90
C GLY A 61 4.39 -16.58 12.39
N GLY A 62 3.89 -15.60 13.15
CA GLY A 62 4.01 -15.59 14.61
C GLY A 62 3.25 -16.74 15.29
N LEU A 63 2.08 -17.11 14.76
CA LEU A 63 1.24 -18.19 15.28
C LEU A 63 1.70 -19.58 14.81
N PHE A 64 2.19 -19.71 13.57
CA PHE A 64 2.68 -20.99 13.02
C PHE A 64 4.11 -21.35 13.43
N LYS A 65 4.85 -20.45 14.10
CA LYS A 65 6.24 -20.67 14.51
C LYS A 65 6.38 -21.19 15.95
N LYS A 66 5.36 -21.87 16.47
CA LYS A 66 5.36 -22.47 17.80
C LYS A 66 5.15 -23.98 17.76
#